data_AF-A0A527DHJ8-F1
#
_entry.id   AF-A0A527DHJ8-F1
#
_cell.length_a   1.000
_cell.length_b   1.000
_cell.length_c   1.000
_cell.angle_alpha   90.00
_cell.angle_beta   90.00
_cell.angle_gamma   90.00
#
_symmetry.space_group_name_H-M   'P 1'
#
loop_
_entity.id
_entity.type
_entity.pdbx_description
1 polymer ?
#
loop_
_entity_poly.entity_id
_entity_poly.type
_entity_poly.pdbx_seq_one_letter_code
_entity_poly.pdbx_strand_id
1 'polypeptide(L)'
;MDTTDLVLAIVHHVLVFSLAGIDRHYGIIAALIIILGIGRVFYGLKGWEFYVYNWVFWAKMAAFGVVGLLSIIPTVRFISWNRQASANPSFLVPATELASVKTYIRAEAFIFLLIPVFAAAMARGYGY
;
A
#
# COMPACT_ATOMS: atom_id res chain seq x y z
N MET A 1 -29.78 -29.28 -1.47
CA MET A 1 -28.86 -28.23 -1.89
C MET A 1 -29.61 -27.44 -2.93
N ASP A 2 -30.03 -26.24 -2.54
CA ASP A 2 -30.95 -25.43 -3.35
C ASP A 2 -30.17 -24.75 -4.48
N THR A 3 -30.86 -24.35 -5.55
CA THR A 3 -30.23 -23.68 -6.71
C THR A 3 -29.50 -22.39 -6.32
N THR A 4 -29.97 -21.73 -5.27
CA THR A 4 -29.33 -20.56 -4.63
C THR A 4 -27.99 -20.91 -3.99
N ASP A 5 -27.86 -22.06 -3.31
CA ASP A 5 -26.61 -22.52 -2.69
C ASP A 5 -25.54 -22.82 -3.74
N LEU A 6 -25.94 -23.40 -4.87
CA LEU A 6 -25.06 -23.73 -5.99
C LEU A 6 -24.50 -22.46 -6.64
N VAL A 7 -25.35 -21.46 -6.88
CA VAL A 7 -24.95 -20.17 -7.44
C VAL A 7 -24.01 -19.42 -6.49
N LEU A 8 -24.31 -19.42 -5.18
CA LEU A 8 -23.45 -18.77 -4.18
C LEU A 8 -22.06 -19.42 -4.12
N ALA A 9 -22.00 -20.76 -4.17
CA ALA A 9 -20.75 -21.51 -4.16
C ALA A 9 -19.89 -21.24 -5.41
N ILE A 10 -20.50 -21.22 -6.60
CA ILE A 10 -19.80 -20.92 -7.87
C ILE A 10 -19.26 -19.49 -7.86
N VAL A 11 -20.09 -18.52 -7.45
CA VAL A 11 -19.69 -17.11 -7.39
C VAL A 11 -18.55 -16.92 -6.39
N HIS A 12 -18.65 -17.50 -5.19
CA HIS A 12 -17.57 -17.45 -4.20
C HIS A 12 -16.25 -18.04 -4.73
N HIS A 13 -16.32 -19.20 -5.40
CA HIS A 13 -15.13 -19.87 -5.92
C HIS A 13 -14.45 -19.09 -7.06
N VAL A 14 -15.23 -18.46 -7.94
CA VAL A 14 -14.73 -17.60 -9.03
C VAL A 14 -14.16 -16.29 -8.48
N LEU A 15 -14.83 -15.67 -7.50
CA LEU A 15 -14.37 -14.44 -6.85
C LEU A 15 -13.05 -14.64 -6.10
N VAL A 16 -12.88 -15.75 -5.39
CA VAL A 16 -11.62 -16.05 -4.67
C VAL A 16 -10.46 -16.26 -5.64
N PHE A 17 -10.69 -16.93 -6.78
CA PHE A 17 -9.66 -17.15 -7.80
C PHE A 17 -9.27 -15.86 -8.55
N SER A 18 -10.22 -14.96 -8.80
CA SER A 18 -9.92 -13.69 -9.45
C SER A 18 -9.16 -12.73 -8.52
N LEU A 19 -9.52 -12.68 -7.23
CA LEU A 19 -8.79 -11.92 -6.22
C LEU A 19 -7.33 -12.36 -6.10
N ALA A 20 -7.09 -13.68 -6.02
CA ALA A 20 -5.73 -14.22 -5.90
C ALA A 20 -4.84 -13.90 -7.13
N GLY A 21 -5.43 -13.83 -8.32
CA GLY A 21 -4.74 -13.40 -9.54
C GLY A 21 -4.39 -11.92 -9.53
N ILE A 22 -5.33 -11.06 -9.11
CA ILE A 22 -5.16 -9.61 -9.03
C ILE A 22 -4.09 -9.26 -7.99
N ASP A 23 -4.10 -9.91 -6.83
CA ASP A 23 -3.13 -9.68 -5.75
C ASP A 23 -1.69 -10.01 -6.19
N ARG A 24 -1.51 -11.05 -7.01
CA ARG A 24 -0.20 -11.38 -7.58
C ARG A 24 0.33 -10.30 -8.53
N HIS A 25 -0.52 -9.78 -9.41
CA HIS A 25 -0.12 -8.73 -10.34
C HIS A 25 0.19 -7.42 -9.59
N TYR A 26 -0.60 -7.11 -8.56
CA TYR A 26 -0.33 -5.98 -7.67
C TYR A 26 1.03 -6.11 -6.98
N GLY A 27 1.35 -7.28 -6.43
CA GLY A 27 2.66 -7.56 -5.83
C GLY A 27 3.82 -7.42 -6.82
N ILE A 28 3.66 -7.88 -8.06
CA ILE A 28 4.65 -7.74 -9.13
C ILE A 28 4.87 -6.26 -9.49
N ILE A 29 3.79 -5.49 -9.67
CA ILE A 29 3.88 -4.06 -9.99
C ILE A 29 4.58 -3.30 -8.85
N ALA A 30 4.23 -3.60 -7.60
CA ALA A 30 4.88 -2.99 -6.44
C ALA A 30 6.40 -3.30 -6.40
N ALA A 31 6.79 -4.55 -6.67
CA ALA A 31 8.20 -4.94 -6.74
C ALA A 31 8.93 -4.21 -7.89
N LEU A 32 8.32 -4.09 -9.06
CA LEU A 32 8.88 -3.35 -10.19
C LEU A 32 9.09 -1.87 -9.85
N ILE A 33 8.14 -1.22 -9.19
CA ILE A 33 8.27 0.19 -8.75
C ILE A 33 9.47 0.35 -7.82
N ILE A 34 9.69 -0.58 -6.89
CA ILE A 34 10.84 -0.57 -5.99
C ILE A 34 12.15 -0.73 -6.77
N ILE A 35 12.21 -1.71 -7.68
CA ILE A 35 13.40 -1.95 -8.53
C ILE A 35 13.74 -0.70 -9.35
N LEU A 36 12.74 -0.07 -9.99
CA LEU A 36 12.92 1.16 -10.76
C LEU A 36 13.38 2.33 -9.87
N GLY A 37 12.84 2.42 -8.65
CA GLY A 37 13.27 3.41 -7.65
C GLY A 37 14.73 3.26 -7.26
N ILE A 38 15.18 2.03 -7.01
CA ILE A 38 16.59 1.71 -6.71
C ILE A 38 17.46 2.01 -7.92
N GLY A 39 17.05 1.58 -9.12
CA GLY A 39 17.76 1.85 -10.37
C GLY A 39 17.97 3.35 -10.60
N ARG A 40 16.99 4.20 -10.25
CA ARG A 40 17.12 5.65 -10.34
C ARG A 40 18.21 6.23 -9.43
N VAL A 41 18.47 5.62 -8.28
CA VAL A 41 19.52 6.10 -7.35
C VAL A 41 20.91 5.81 -7.92
N PHE A 42 21.10 4.63 -8.51
CA PHE A 42 22.40 4.22 -9.06
C PHE A 42 22.67 4.78 -10.47
N TYR A 43 21.66 4.79 -11.34
CA TYR A 43 21.78 5.21 -12.75
C TYR A 43 21.17 6.61 -13.02
N GLY A 44 20.83 7.35 -11.97
CA GLY A 44 20.22 8.67 -12.10
C GLY A 44 21.16 9.71 -12.72
N LEU A 45 20.57 10.69 -13.41
CA LEU A 45 21.25 11.75 -14.17
C LEU A 45 22.27 12.59 -13.38
N LYS A 46 22.29 12.52 -12.05
CA LYS A 46 23.18 13.29 -11.16
C LYS A 46 24.18 12.44 -10.36
N GLY A 47 24.25 11.12 -10.59
CA GLY A 47 25.08 10.19 -9.81
C GLY A 47 24.51 9.91 -8.41
N TRP A 48 24.94 8.80 -7.79
CA TRP A 48 24.42 8.34 -6.48
C TRP A 48 24.76 9.30 -5.33
N GLU A 49 25.90 10.00 -5.44
CA GLU A 49 26.42 10.95 -4.44
C GLU A 49 25.45 12.11 -4.21
N PHE A 50 24.83 12.64 -5.27
CA PHE A 50 23.82 13.69 -5.19
C PHE A 50 22.62 13.28 -4.33
N TYR A 51 22.28 11.98 -4.29
CA TYR A 51 21.16 11.49 -3.49
C TYR A 51 21.57 11.26 -2.03
N VAL A 52 22.75 10.69 -1.77
CA VAL A 52 23.17 10.31 -0.41
C VAL A 52 23.45 11.53 0.48
N TYR A 53 24.02 12.60 -0.08
CA TYR A 53 24.30 13.83 0.68
C TYR A 53 23.09 14.74 0.84
N ASN A 54 22.01 14.52 0.08
CA ASN A 54 20.84 15.39 0.14
C ASN A 54 19.86 14.94 1.23
N TRP A 55 19.65 15.76 2.26
CA TRP A 55 18.74 15.42 3.36
C TRP A 55 17.28 15.27 2.91
N VAL A 56 16.87 15.91 1.81
CA VAL A 56 15.52 15.78 1.21
C VAL A 56 15.33 14.39 0.59
N PHE A 57 16.40 13.74 0.13
CA PHE A 57 16.36 12.33 -0.29
C PHE A 57 16.02 11.43 0.89
N TRP A 58 16.73 11.60 2.01
CA TRP A 58 16.46 10.84 3.23
C TRP A 58 15.07 11.12 3.80
N ALA A 59 14.60 12.37 3.76
CA ALA A 59 13.23 12.72 4.16
C ALA A 59 12.18 11.98 3.31
N LYS A 60 12.38 11.92 2.00
CA LYS A 60 11.52 11.14 1.09
C LYS A 60 11.57 9.63 1.41
N MET A 61 12.76 9.08 1.63
CA MET A 61 12.93 7.65 1.96
C MET A 61 12.30 7.31 3.31
N ALA A 62 12.46 8.17 4.32
CA ALA A 62 11.79 8.04 5.60
C ALA A 62 10.27 8.11 5.46
N ALA A 63 9.74 9.07 4.69
CA ALA A 63 8.30 9.17 4.41
C ALA A 63 7.76 7.92 3.70
N PHE A 64 8.49 7.39 2.72
CA PHE A 64 8.13 6.13 2.05
C PHE A 64 8.14 4.94 3.01
N GLY A 65 9.16 4.83 3.87
CA GLY A 65 9.25 3.80 4.91
C GLY A 65 8.13 3.90 5.94
N VAL A 66 7.79 5.11 6.40
CA VAL A 66 6.69 5.37 7.33
C VAL A 66 5.35 5.00 6.70
N VAL A 67 5.10 5.37 5.44
CA VAL A 67 3.89 4.95 4.71
C VAL A 67 3.81 3.43 4.63
N GLY A 68 4.91 2.76 4.24
CA GLY A 68 4.96 1.30 4.18
C GLY A 68 4.72 0.63 5.52
N LEU A 69 5.20 1.22 6.62
CA LEU A 69 4.97 0.68 7.97
C LEU A 69 3.53 0.94 8.44
N LEU A 70 3.01 2.13 8.21
CA LEU A 70 1.64 2.50 8.55
C LEU A 70 0.62 1.66 7.77
N SER A 71 0.91 1.28 6.52
CA SER A 71 0.01 0.48 5.69
C SER A 71 -0.12 -0.98 6.14
N ILE A 72 0.83 -1.50 6.94
CA ILE A 72 0.73 -2.85 7.51
C ILE A 72 -0.46 -2.96 8.47
N ILE A 73 -0.70 -1.92 9.29
CA ILE A 73 -1.77 -1.91 10.30
C ILE A 73 -3.17 -2.09 9.67
N PRO A 74 -3.62 -1.25 8.71
CA PRO A 74 -4.92 -1.42 8.08
C PRO A 74 -4.97 -2.71 7.26
N THR A 75 -3.88 -3.13 6.61
CA THR A 75 -3.84 -4.39 5.85
C THR A 75 -4.14 -5.61 6.72
N VAL A 76 -3.46 -5.73 7.88
CA VAL A 76 -3.71 -6.83 8.83
C VAL A 76 -5.13 -6.76 9.39
N ARG A 77 -5.64 -5.56 9.67
CA ARG A 77 -7.02 -5.36 10.14
C ARG A 77 -8.04 -5.79 9.09
N PHE A 78 -7.88 -5.41 7.82
CA PHE A 78 -8.74 -5.85 6.72
C PHE A 78 -8.73 -7.36 6.54
N ILE A 79 -7.55 -8.01 6.57
CA ILE A 79 -7.44 -9.47 6.50
C ILE A 79 -8.18 -10.13 7.68
N SER A 80 -8.04 -9.57 8.88
CA SER A 80 -8.71 -10.09 10.08
C SER A 80 -10.23 -9.96 10.00
N TRP A 81 -10.75 -8.86 9.43
CA TRP A 81 -12.18 -8.65 9.23
C TRP A 81 -12.72 -9.56 8.15
N ASN A 82 -11.99 -9.74 7.05
CA ASN A 82 -12.37 -10.66 5.98
C ASN A 82 -12.50 -12.09 6.51
N ARG A 83 -11.52 -12.54 7.32
CA ARG A 83 -11.57 -13.86 7.97
C ARG A 83 -12.76 -14.02 8.92
N GLN A 84 -13.09 -12.97 9.69
CA GLN A 84 -14.23 -12.98 10.61
C GLN A 84 -15.57 -12.95 9.86
N ALA A 85 -15.66 -12.21 8.77
CA ALA A 85 -16.83 -12.15 7.90
C ALA A 85 -17.08 -13.49 7.18
N SER A 86 -16.01 -14.19 6.75
CA SER A 86 -16.14 -15.54 6.20
C SER A 86 -16.56 -16.59 7.24
N ALA A 87 -16.22 -16.40 8.52
CA ALA A 87 -16.60 -17.31 9.59
C ALA A 87 -18.02 -17.06 10.13
N ASN A 88 -18.50 -15.82 10.08
CA ASN A 88 -19.83 -15.42 10.54
C ASN A 88 -20.48 -14.42 9.57
N PRO A 89 -21.52 -14.82 8.82
CA PRO A 89 -22.23 -13.93 7.88
C PRO A 89 -22.87 -12.70 8.52
N SER A 90 -23.07 -12.72 9.85
CA SER A 90 -23.65 -11.61 10.63
C SER A 90 -22.58 -10.69 11.24
N PHE A 91 -21.29 -10.88 10.91
CA PHE A 91 -20.21 -10.06 11.46
C PHE A 91 -20.31 -8.62 10.96
N LEU A 92 -20.55 -7.69 11.89
CA LEU A 92 -20.50 -6.25 11.63
C LEU A 92 -19.21 -5.68 12.21
N VAL A 93 -18.46 -4.94 11.37
CA VAL A 93 -17.22 -4.29 11.80
C VAL A 93 -17.55 -3.23 12.87
N PRO A 94 -16.93 -3.27 14.06
CA PRO A 94 -17.16 -2.27 15.09
C PRO A 94 -16.82 -0.86 14.60
N ALA A 95 -17.73 0.10 14.83
CA ALA A 95 -17.59 1.47 14.32
C ALA A 95 -16.30 2.17 14.80
N THR A 96 -15.79 1.82 15.98
CA THR A 96 -14.55 2.33 16.56
C THR A 96 -13.31 1.88 15.78
N GLU A 97 -13.28 0.61 15.35
CA GLU A 97 -12.17 0.10 14.54
C GLU A 97 -12.21 0.69 13.12
N LEU A 98 -13.41 0.86 12.56
CA LEU A 98 -13.60 1.51 11.26
C LEU A 98 -13.12 2.98 11.27
N ALA A 99 -13.43 3.74 12.33
CA ALA A 99 -12.96 5.12 12.49
C ALA A 99 -11.42 5.19 12.59
N SER A 100 -10.82 4.22 13.30
CA SER A 100 -9.37 4.13 13.47
C SER A 100 -8.70 3.86 12.14
N VAL A 101 -9.15 2.85 11.39
CA VAL A 101 -8.62 2.52 10.05
C VAL A 101 -8.78 3.67 9.07
N LYS A 102 -9.91 4.38 9.06
CA LYS A 102 -10.08 5.59 8.23
C LYS A 102 -9.07 6.69 8.56
N THR A 103 -8.70 6.83 9.83
CA THR A 103 -7.70 7.82 10.26
C THR A 103 -6.30 7.43 9.79
N TYR A 104 -5.93 6.15 9.92
CA TYR A 104 -4.67 5.62 9.39
C TYR A 104 -4.57 5.80 7.87
N ILE A 105 -5.63 5.47 7.12
CA ILE A 105 -5.65 5.65 5.66
C ILE A 105 -5.52 7.12 5.28
N ARG A 106 -6.16 8.04 6.00
CA ARG A 106 -5.99 9.48 5.75
C ARG A 106 -4.57 9.96 6.04
N ALA A 107 -3.98 9.51 7.14
CA ALA A 107 -2.62 9.85 7.50
C ALA A 107 -1.62 9.29 6.47
N GLU A 108 -1.82 8.04 6.04
CA GLU A 108 -1.03 7.40 5.00
C GLU A 108 -1.12 8.16 3.67
N ALA A 109 -2.33 8.50 3.22
CA ALA A 109 -2.54 9.28 2.01
C ALA A 109 -1.88 10.65 2.07
N PHE A 110 -1.94 11.33 3.23
CA PHE A 110 -1.27 12.61 3.44
C PHE A 110 0.25 12.49 3.34
N ILE A 111 0.85 11.52 4.02
CA ILE A 111 2.31 11.30 3.99
C ILE A 111 2.75 10.85 2.59
N PHE A 112 1.96 10.01 1.93
CA PHE A 112 2.22 9.58 0.56
C PHE A 112 2.24 10.77 -0.41
N LEU A 113 1.35 11.76 -0.20
CA LEU A 113 1.33 12.99 -1.00
C LEU A 113 2.57 13.88 -0.77
N LEU A 114 3.23 13.78 0.39
CA LEU A 114 4.47 14.50 0.66
C LEU A 114 5.66 13.94 -0.14
N ILE A 115 5.62 12.67 -0.53
CA ILE A 115 6.69 12.01 -1.30
C ILE A 115 6.97 12.71 -2.65
N PRO A 116 5.98 12.98 -3.52
CA PRO A 116 6.21 13.75 -4.75
C PRO A 116 6.58 15.21 -4.48
N VAL A 117 6.14 15.81 -3.37
CA VAL A 117 6.55 17.16 -2.96
C VAL A 117 8.05 17.20 -2.65
N PHE A 118 8.56 16.24 -1.87
CA PHE A 118 9.99 16.12 -1.61
C PHE A 118 10.79 15.81 -2.88
N ALA A 119 10.23 15.00 -3.79
CA ALA A 119 10.85 14.74 -5.10
C ALA A 119 10.95 16.02 -5.96
N ALA A 120 9.91 16.85 -5.97
CA ALA A 120 9.90 18.13 -6.69
C ALA A 120 10.84 19.16 -6.02
N ALA A 121 10.91 19.19 -4.69
CA ALA A 121 11.84 20.04 -3.94
C ALA A 121 13.31 19.69 -4.25
N MET A 122 13.65 18.40 -4.29
CA MET A 122 14.97 17.91 -4.71
C MET A 122 15.28 18.28 -6.18
N ALA A 123 14.30 18.19 -7.08
CA ALA A 123 14.47 18.60 -8.47
C ALA A 123 14.73 20.12 -8.62
N ARG A 124 14.19 20.92 -7.69
CA ARG A 124 14.42 22.37 -7.61
C ARG A 124 15.72 22.77 -6.89
N GLY A 125 16.49 21.81 -6.37
CA GLY A 125 17.80 22.06 -5.77
C GLY A 125 17.79 22.32 -4.26
N TYR A 126 16.69 22.06 -3.56
CA TYR A 126 16.68 22.09 -2.09
C TYR A 126 17.41 20.87 -1.52
N GLY A 127 18.21 21.10 -0.47
CA GLY A 127 18.88 20.05 0.30
C GLY A 127 20.32 19.70 -0.08
N TYR A 128 21.06 20.64 -0.69
CA TYR A 128 22.53 20.56 -0.75
C TYR A 128 23.17 20.84 0.61
#